data_AF-T0QBF0-F1
#
_entry.id   AF-T0QBF0-F1
#
_cell.length_a   1.000
_cell.length_b   1.000
_cell.length_c   1.000
_cell.angle_alpha   90.00
_cell.angle_beta   90.00
_cell.angle_gamma   90.00
#
_symmetry.space_group_name_H-M   'P 1'
#
loop_
_entity.id
_entity.type
_entity.pdbx_description
1 polymer ?
#
loop_
_entity_poly.entity_id
_entity_poly.type
_entity_poly.pdbx_seq_one_letter_code
_entity_poly.pdbx_strand_id
1 'polypeptide(L)'
;MGWQLSSTSSRNAVLAWTRPIKADAIVVLKRYVRRPVLVFCLLKHALSAIYFGLTVGSLLTITPTEAQTVQVYSVPASTVANIALLLAHLYSIGPLLCLLHSQRRLHLRPSSRFLWLETRTASCVFQALELGMQSFQAWRLSFYVTSMTVVCVYTSCIALNCLVSPLLLTSRAPFVHKTLRLFLNGVLGFTLYTAFPLLDLAPRIYAKKFQPIAIASQLRNDASWLTMTTLGMRGYISNTLMSLICKVLLGALNIWTMQLLAQSVLQMSPRARACAITAPPCPPAAIAPHNEKMASRLVSLSELQQYWNRNLTRPAKAICLALILWGLVLIANIIWLLGFKSVCPSTCKVAVTPLLRHVSCYCAYAHVHCPTTTTNDDDGGVAYLQSQLAPLGTRLFYLEIDHCPLPHGVPAHVLAPFAKLFALRVLFSNMTSFDGVDLPSSLMVLELRYNAFTIAPTVVTTALPPMLL
;
A
#
# COMPACT_ATOMS: atom_id res chain seq x y z
N MET A 1 -10.91 57.42 -67.75
CA MET A 1 -10.84 58.12 -66.44
C MET A 1 -11.98 57.52 -65.61
N GLY A 2 -11.84 56.46 -64.79
CA GLY A 2 -10.90 56.25 -63.69
C GLY A 2 -11.31 57.18 -62.54
N TRP A 3 -11.90 56.77 -61.41
CA TRP A 3 -11.54 55.67 -60.51
C TRP A 3 -12.72 55.22 -59.62
N GLN A 4 -12.84 53.92 -59.39
CA GLN A 4 -13.65 53.30 -58.32
C GLN A 4 -12.86 53.32 -57.00
N LEU A 5 -13.49 53.80 -55.91
CA LEU A 5 -12.98 53.65 -54.54
C LEU A 5 -13.68 52.47 -53.87
N SER A 6 -12.90 51.41 -53.61
CA SER A 6 -13.31 50.24 -52.83
C SER A 6 -13.16 50.51 -51.33
N SER A 7 -14.27 50.38 -50.60
CA SER A 7 -14.29 50.48 -49.13
C SER A 7 -14.44 49.08 -48.51
N THR A 8 -13.36 48.30 -48.46
CA THR A 8 -13.35 47.05 -47.67
C THR A 8 -11.93 46.71 -47.20
N SER A 9 -11.47 47.34 -46.10
CA SER A 9 -10.35 46.78 -45.33
C SER A 9 -10.25 47.42 -43.93
N SER A 10 -11.17 47.10 -43.02
CA SER A 10 -10.96 47.39 -41.58
C SER A 10 -11.51 46.32 -40.63
N ARG A 11 -11.93 45.15 -41.13
CA ARG A 11 -12.42 44.04 -40.27
C ARG A 11 -11.37 42.96 -39.94
N ASN A 12 -10.13 43.09 -40.43
CA ASN A 12 -9.09 42.07 -40.21
C ASN A 12 -8.06 42.40 -39.11
N ALA A 13 -8.17 43.55 -38.43
CA ALA A 13 -7.17 43.97 -37.43
C ALA A 13 -7.48 43.53 -35.98
N VAL A 14 -8.68 43.01 -35.70
CA VAL A 14 -9.10 42.71 -34.31
C VAL A 14 -8.99 41.21 -33.93
N LEU A 15 -8.63 40.33 -34.88
CA LEU A 15 -8.49 38.88 -34.63
C LEU A 15 -7.04 38.39 -34.42
N ALA A 16 -6.05 39.29 -34.44
CA ALA A 16 -4.62 38.93 -34.39
C ALA A 16 -4.01 38.87 -32.97
N TRP A 17 -4.72 39.28 -31.92
CA TRP A 17 -4.14 39.44 -30.57
C TRP A 17 -4.49 38.34 -29.56
N THR A 18 -5.13 37.25 -29.99
CA THR A 18 -5.49 36.15 -29.07
C THR A 18 -5.04 34.79 -29.58
N ARG A 19 -3.72 34.57 -29.69
CA ARG A 19 -3.04 33.25 -29.59
C ARG A 19 -1.51 33.45 -29.66
N PRO A 20 -0.69 32.75 -28.85
CA PRO A 20 -0.93 32.24 -27.51
C PRO A 20 0.33 32.32 -26.63
N ILE A 21 0.40 33.29 -25.71
CA ILE A 21 1.38 33.27 -24.57
C ILE A 21 1.28 31.93 -23.79
N LYS A 22 0.13 31.24 -23.90
CA LYS A 22 -0.11 29.91 -23.32
C LYS A 22 0.66 28.77 -23.99
N ALA A 23 1.09 28.87 -25.26
CA ALA A 23 1.79 27.76 -25.93
C ALA A 23 3.26 27.66 -25.53
N ASP A 24 3.96 28.80 -25.41
CA ASP A 24 5.38 28.83 -25.07
C ASP A 24 5.62 28.45 -23.61
N ALA A 25 4.78 28.94 -22.69
CA ALA A 25 4.78 28.52 -21.29
C ALA A 25 4.59 26.99 -21.14
N ILE A 26 3.74 26.38 -21.98
CA ILE A 26 3.54 24.92 -21.99
C ILE A 26 4.78 24.20 -22.53
N VAL A 27 5.47 24.72 -23.55
CA VAL A 27 6.70 24.12 -24.09
C VAL A 27 7.85 24.19 -23.09
N VAL A 28 7.99 25.32 -22.39
CA VAL A 28 8.98 25.50 -21.32
C VAL A 28 8.70 24.53 -20.17
N LEU A 29 7.46 24.50 -19.67
CA LEU A 29 7.05 23.57 -18.61
C LEU A 29 7.30 22.10 -19.01
N LYS A 30 7.03 21.73 -20.27
CA LYS A 30 7.29 20.37 -20.79
C LYS A 30 8.77 19.99 -20.73
N ARG A 31 9.68 20.93 -21.03
CA ARG A 31 11.12 20.68 -20.97
C ARG A 31 11.58 20.45 -19.52
N TYR A 32 11.03 21.22 -18.58
CA TYR A 32 11.34 21.08 -17.15
C TYR A 32 10.71 19.85 -16.50
N VAL A 33 9.52 19.42 -16.91
CA VAL A 33 8.83 18.25 -16.31
C VAL A 33 9.36 16.93 -16.86
N ARG A 34 9.91 16.90 -18.09
CA ARG A 34 10.33 15.64 -18.72
C ARG A 34 11.36 14.86 -17.92
N ARG A 35 12.47 15.51 -17.56
CA ARG A 35 13.57 14.83 -16.84
C ARG A 35 13.14 14.36 -15.44
N PRO A 36 12.51 15.20 -14.59
CA PRO A 36 12.02 14.77 -13.28
C PRO A 36 11.07 13.58 -13.34
N VAL A 37 10.12 13.56 -14.28
CA VAL A 37 9.18 12.44 -14.41
C VAL A 37 9.89 11.16 -14.83
N LEU A 38 10.85 11.23 -15.76
CA LEU A 38 11.62 10.05 -16.17
C LEU A 38 12.52 9.54 -15.04
N VAL A 39 13.18 10.43 -14.30
CA VAL A 39 13.97 10.09 -13.10
C VAL A 39 13.08 9.45 -12.03
N PHE A 40 11.88 9.99 -11.82
CA PHE A 40 10.89 9.43 -10.92
C PHE A 40 10.46 8.02 -11.33
N CYS A 41 10.13 7.80 -12.61
CA CYS A 41 9.83 6.46 -13.12
C CYS A 41 11.00 5.50 -12.91
N LEU A 42 12.23 5.92 -13.22
CA LEU A 42 13.44 5.13 -13.03
C LEU A 42 13.63 4.73 -11.57
N LEU A 43 13.59 5.70 -10.65
CA LEU A 43 13.73 5.47 -9.21
C LEU A 43 12.68 4.48 -8.70
N LYS A 44 11.43 4.64 -9.15
CA LYS A 44 10.36 3.71 -8.79
C LYS A 44 10.60 2.29 -9.30
N HIS A 45 11.01 2.12 -10.56
CA HIS A 45 11.33 0.79 -11.07
C HIS A 45 12.50 0.16 -10.32
N ALA A 46 13.54 0.94 -9.99
CA ALA A 46 14.67 0.48 -9.20
C ALA A 46 14.25 0.03 -7.79
N LEU A 47 13.50 0.87 -7.06
CA LEU A 47 13.02 0.53 -5.71
C LEU A 47 12.05 -0.66 -5.72
N SER A 48 11.20 -0.78 -6.75
CA SER A 48 10.32 -1.94 -6.91
C SER A 48 11.10 -3.22 -7.20
N ALA A 49 12.12 -3.14 -8.06
CA ALA A 49 13.02 -4.26 -8.32
C ALA A 49 13.77 -4.69 -7.03
N ILE A 50 14.24 -3.75 -6.22
CA ILE A 50 14.85 -4.06 -4.91
C ILE A 50 13.84 -4.79 -4.03
N TYR A 51 12.63 -4.26 -3.86
CA TYR A 51 11.59 -4.88 -3.05
C TYR A 51 11.25 -6.32 -3.49
N PHE A 52 11.07 -6.54 -4.79
CA PHE A 52 10.79 -7.89 -5.31
C PHE A 52 12.00 -8.81 -5.20
N GLY A 53 13.22 -8.31 -5.40
CA GLY A 53 14.45 -9.07 -5.20
C GLY A 53 14.61 -9.54 -3.75
N LEU A 54 14.35 -8.66 -2.78
CA LEU A 54 14.35 -9.01 -1.36
C LEU A 54 13.28 -10.07 -1.06
N THR A 55 12.06 -9.89 -1.58
CA THR A 55 10.95 -10.84 -1.38
C THR A 55 11.26 -12.21 -1.98
N VAL A 56 11.84 -12.26 -3.18
CA VAL A 56 12.31 -13.51 -3.81
C VAL A 56 13.39 -14.17 -2.98
N GLY A 57 14.40 -13.41 -2.53
CA GLY A 57 15.46 -13.94 -1.66
C GLY A 57 14.92 -14.51 -0.35
N SER A 58 13.94 -13.84 0.26
CA SER A 58 13.24 -14.36 1.44
C SER A 58 12.47 -15.65 1.14
N LEU A 59 11.70 -15.71 0.06
CA LEU A 59 10.92 -16.90 -0.31
C LEU A 59 11.79 -18.09 -0.74
N LEU A 60 12.96 -17.86 -1.31
CA LEU A 60 13.91 -18.93 -1.65
C LEU A 60 14.65 -19.48 -0.43
N THR A 61 14.74 -18.71 0.66
CA THR A 61 15.45 -19.10 1.88
C THR A 61 14.51 -19.42 3.04
N ILE A 62 13.19 -19.38 2.83
CA ILE A 62 12.19 -19.63 3.86
C ILE A 62 12.17 -21.12 4.21
N THR A 63 12.22 -21.45 5.50
CA THR A 63 12.04 -22.84 5.93
C THR A 63 10.57 -23.25 5.83
N PRO A 64 10.24 -24.56 5.75
CA PRO A 64 8.86 -25.01 5.76
C PRO A 64 8.09 -24.52 7.00
N THR A 65 8.75 -24.52 8.16
CA THR A 65 8.19 -24.05 9.43
C THR A 65 7.91 -22.55 9.44
N GLU A 66 8.82 -21.73 8.89
CA GLU A 66 8.62 -20.30 8.73
C GLU A 66 7.48 -20.02 7.74
N ALA A 67 7.43 -20.75 6.62
CA ALA A 67 6.38 -20.60 5.60
C ALA A 67 4.99 -20.90 6.16
N GLN A 68 4.88 -21.93 7.00
CA GLN A 68 3.66 -22.29 7.70
C GLN A 68 3.29 -21.23 8.75
N THR A 69 4.28 -20.73 9.51
CA THR A 69 4.12 -19.67 10.52
C THR A 69 3.55 -18.38 9.92
N VAL A 70 4.06 -17.94 8.76
CA VAL A 70 3.54 -16.76 8.06
C VAL A 70 2.38 -17.08 7.11
N GLN A 71 1.95 -18.35 7.07
CA GLN A 71 0.85 -18.85 6.25
C GLN A 71 1.00 -18.49 4.77
N VAL A 72 2.15 -18.75 4.15
CA VAL A 72 2.32 -18.50 2.71
C VAL A 72 1.35 -19.40 1.93
N TYR A 73 0.53 -18.81 1.06
CA TYR A 73 -0.45 -19.54 0.25
C TYR A 73 0.21 -20.66 -0.57
N SER A 74 1.26 -20.30 -1.30
CA SER A 74 2.09 -21.22 -2.07
C SER A 74 3.44 -20.56 -2.28
N VAL A 75 4.50 -21.16 -1.73
CA VAL A 75 5.86 -20.66 -1.90
C VAL A 75 6.25 -20.64 -3.38
N PRO A 76 6.07 -21.73 -4.18
CA PRO A 76 6.43 -21.71 -5.60
C PRO A 76 5.66 -20.64 -6.40
N ALA A 77 4.34 -20.55 -6.23
CA ALA A 77 3.53 -19.60 -6.99
C ALA A 77 3.88 -18.15 -6.62
N SER A 78 4.10 -17.87 -5.33
CA SER A 78 4.52 -16.55 -4.86
C SER A 78 5.91 -16.20 -5.39
N THR A 79 6.85 -17.14 -5.38
CA THR A 79 8.21 -16.94 -5.91
C THR A 79 8.17 -16.62 -7.40
N VAL A 80 7.47 -17.42 -8.21
CA VAL A 80 7.33 -17.19 -9.66
C VAL A 80 6.70 -15.83 -9.94
N ALA A 81 5.62 -15.47 -9.24
CA ALA A 81 4.97 -14.19 -9.39
C ALA A 81 5.90 -13.00 -9.09
N ASN A 82 6.67 -13.08 -8.00
CA ASN A 82 7.62 -12.03 -7.62
C ASN A 82 8.82 -11.96 -8.58
N ILE A 83 9.32 -13.10 -9.11
CA ILE A 83 10.36 -13.12 -10.15
C ILE A 83 9.86 -12.44 -11.42
N ALA A 84 8.63 -12.75 -11.87
CA ALA A 84 8.05 -12.14 -13.06
C ALA A 84 7.96 -10.61 -12.91
N LEU A 85 7.50 -10.13 -11.74
CA LEU A 85 7.44 -8.70 -11.44
C LEU A 85 8.84 -8.05 -11.35
N LEU A 86 9.80 -8.72 -10.70
CA LEU A 86 11.19 -8.29 -10.65
C LEU A 86 11.77 -8.07 -12.05
N LEU A 87 11.67 -9.09 -12.91
CA LEU A 87 12.17 -9.04 -14.28
C LEU A 87 11.46 -7.95 -15.10
N ALA A 88 10.15 -7.78 -14.93
CA ALA A 88 9.40 -6.74 -15.62
C ALA A 88 9.83 -5.32 -15.20
N HIS A 89 10.14 -5.10 -13.91
CA HIS A 89 10.70 -3.84 -13.43
C HIS A 89 12.12 -3.61 -13.96
N LEU A 90 12.99 -4.62 -13.94
CA LEU A 90 14.35 -4.52 -14.49
C LEU A 90 14.34 -4.24 -16.00
N TYR A 91 13.48 -4.93 -16.76
CA TYR A 91 13.30 -4.72 -18.19
C TYR A 91 12.88 -3.27 -18.50
N SER A 92 12.04 -2.67 -17.65
CA SER A 92 11.56 -1.30 -17.83
C SER A 92 12.64 -0.22 -17.57
N ILE A 93 13.73 -0.55 -16.87
CA ILE A 93 14.82 0.40 -16.55
C ILE A 93 15.63 0.75 -17.81
N GLY A 94 15.97 -0.22 -18.64
CA GLY A 94 16.80 -0.02 -19.83
C GLY A 94 16.28 1.07 -20.78
N PRO A 95 15.03 0.98 -21.25
CA PRO A 95 14.43 2.03 -22.09
C PRO A 95 14.41 3.41 -21.41
N LEU A 96 14.16 3.48 -20.10
CA LEU A 96 14.16 4.76 -19.37
C LEU A 96 15.56 5.39 -19.30
N LEU A 97 16.60 4.58 -19.07
CA LEU A 97 17.99 5.04 -19.10
C LEU A 97 18.38 5.55 -20.49
N CYS A 98 18.01 4.82 -21.55
CA CYS A 98 18.21 5.26 -22.93
C CYS A 98 17.52 6.59 -23.22
N LEU A 99 16.29 6.80 -22.71
CA LEU A 99 15.52 8.03 -22.90
C LEU A 99 16.04 9.23 -22.08
N LEU A 100 16.74 8.97 -20.97
CA LEU A 100 17.40 9.98 -20.16
C LEU A 100 18.73 10.44 -20.80
N HIS A 101 19.51 9.50 -21.33
CA HIS A 101 20.81 9.78 -21.94
C HIS A 101 20.71 10.25 -23.39
N SER A 102 19.83 9.64 -24.18
CA SER A 102 19.66 9.97 -25.58
C SER A 102 18.55 10.99 -25.77
N GLN A 103 18.88 12.16 -26.33
CA GLN A 103 17.86 13.08 -26.83
C GLN A 103 17.15 12.55 -28.08
N ARG A 104 17.66 11.48 -28.72
CA ARG A 104 17.00 10.88 -29.87
C ARG A 104 15.69 10.23 -29.43
N ARG A 105 14.63 10.53 -30.17
CA ARG A 105 13.32 9.88 -30.01
C ARG A 105 13.48 8.41 -30.38
N LEU A 106 13.75 7.55 -29.40
CA LEU A 106 13.41 6.14 -29.53
C LEU A 106 11.89 6.11 -29.66
N HIS A 107 11.42 5.90 -30.89
CA HIS A 107 10.03 5.56 -31.16
C HIS A 107 9.78 4.20 -30.53
N LEU A 108 9.45 4.19 -29.24
CA LEU A 108 8.67 3.13 -28.64
C LEU A 108 7.37 3.09 -29.43
N ARG A 109 7.34 2.24 -30.46
CA ARG A 109 6.19 2.08 -31.34
C ARG A 109 5.04 1.62 -30.43
N PRO A 110 3.98 2.43 -30.25
CA PRO A 110 2.85 1.97 -29.47
C PRO A 110 2.27 0.77 -30.21
N SER A 111 2.26 -0.39 -29.54
CA SER A 111 1.57 -1.56 -30.07
C SER A 111 0.11 -1.18 -30.35
N SER A 112 -0.45 -1.62 -31.47
CA SER A 112 -1.82 -1.30 -31.90
C SER A 112 -2.90 -1.62 -30.85
N ARG A 113 -2.59 -2.47 -29.86
CA ARG A 113 -3.46 -2.81 -28.72
C ARG A 113 -3.70 -1.65 -27.75
N PHE A 114 -2.93 -0.57 -27.82
CA PHE A 114 -3.04 0.60 -26.93
C PHE A 114 -4.15 1.60 -27.31
N LEU A 115 -4.75 1.49 -28.51
CA LEU A 115 -5.76 2.45 -28.98
C LEU A 115 -7.08 2.39 -28.19
N TRP A 116 -7.51 1.21 -27.72
CA TRP A 116 -8.76 1.06 -26.95
C TRP A 116 -8.71 1.75 -25.57
N LEU A 117 -7.51 1.94 -25.03
CA LEU A 117 -7.25 2.60 -23.75
C LEU A 117 -7.31 4.13 -23.79
N GLU A 118 -7.45 4.76 -24.96
CA GLU A 118 -7.60 6.22 -25.04
C GLU A 118 -8.98 6.72 -24.57
N THR A 119 -9.96 5.83 -24.38
CA THR A 119 -11.28 6.23 -23.89
C THR A 119 -11.22 6.63 -22.41
N ARG A 120 -11.92 7.72 -22.07
CA ARG A 120 -12.03 8.19 -20.68
C ARG A 120 -12.68 7.14 -19.78
N THR A 121 -13.63 6.37 -20.31
CA THR A 121 -14.30 5.29 -19.59
C THR A 121 -13.31 4.19 -19.20
N ALA A 122 -12.44 3.74 -20.13
CA ALA A 122 -11.42 2.74 -19.81
C ALA A 122 -10.48 3.23 -18.69
N SER A 123 -10.01 4.49 -18.76
CA SER A 123 -9.21 5.08 -17.68
C SER A 123 -9.93 5.06 -16.32
N CYS A 124 -11.24 5.32 -16.29
CA CYS A 124 -12.03 5.25 -15.05
C CYS A 124 -12.14 3.82 -14.52
N VAL A 125 -12.35 2.84 -15.41
CA VAL A 125 -12.43 1.42 -15.04
C VAL A 125 -11.10 0.92 -14.46
N PHE A 126 -9.98 1.24 -15.11
CA PHE A 126 -8.65 0.88 -14.59
C PHE A 126 -8.38 1.53 -13.24
N GLN A 127 -8.75 2.81 -13.06
CA GLN A 127 -8.63 3.50 -11.78
C GLN A 127 -9.49 2.83 -10.70
N ALA A 128 -10.71 2.44 -11.02
CA ALA A 128 -11.60 1.75 -10.09
C ALA A 128 -11.07 0.37 -9.69
N LEU A 129 -10.52 -0.38 -10.66
CA LEU A 129 -9.89 -1.67 -10.40
C LEU A 129 -8.67 -1.51 -9.47
N GLU A 130 -7.77 -0.57 -9.77
CA GLU A 130 -6.59 -0.30 -8.97
C GLU A 130 -6.96 0.09 -7.54
N LEU A 131 -7.88 1.04 -7.37
CA LEU A 131 -8.34 1.50 -6.07
C LEU A 131 -9.11 0.43 -5.31
N GLY A 132 -9.88 -0.42 -5.99
CA GLY A 132 -10.54 -1.57 -5.39
C GLY A 132 -9.53 -2.57 -4.82
N MET A 133 -8.48 -2.88 -5.58
CA MET A 133 -7.40 -3.77 -5.12
C MET A 133 -6.59 -3.16 -3.97
N GLN A 134 -6.29 -1.86 -4.03
CA GLN A 134 -5.63 -1.14 -2.93
C GLN A 134 -6.51 -1.11 -1.67
N SER A 135 -7.82 -0.90 -1.82
CA SER A 135 -8.78 -0.88 -0.71
C SER A 135 -8.93 -2.25 -0.07
N PHE A 136 -8.99 -3.32 -0.87
CA PHE A 136 -8.99 -4.69 -0.37
C PHE A 136 -7.69 -5.00 0.40
N GLN A 137 -6.54 -4.60 -0.15
CA GLN A 137 -5.24 -4.79 0.50
C GLN A 137 -5.16 -3.98 1.82
N ALA A 138 -5.69 -2.75 1.87
CA ALA A 138 -5.75 -1.95 3.09
C ALA A 138 -6.64 -2.59 4.16
N TRP A 139 -7.85 -3.01 3.78
CA TRP A 139 -8.78 -3.71 4.66
C TRP A 139 -8.13 -4.97 5.24
N ARG A 140 -7.51 -5.80 4.40
CA ARG A 140 -6.79 -6.99 4.85
C ARG A 140 -5.64 -6.62 5.78
N LEU A 141 -4.78 -5.67 5.40
CA LEU A 141 -3.62 -5.24 6.17
C LEU A 141 -3.99 -4.71 7.56
N SER A 142 -5.16 -4.07 7.69
CA SER A 142 -5.67 -3.53 8.95
C SER A 142 -5.91 -4.58 10.05
N PHE A 143 -6.06 -5.85 9.66
CA PHE A 143 -6.17 -6.97 10.62
C PHE A 143 -4.84 -7.53 11.09
N TYR A 144 -3.73 -7.09 10.50
CA TYR A 144 -2.40 -7.64 10.75
C TYR A 144 -1.42 -6.59 11.26
N VAL A 145 -1.51 -5.36 10.77
CA VAL A 145 -0.62 -4.28 11.18
C VAL A 145 -1.03 -3.76 12.56
N THR A 146 -0.07 -3.75 13.47
CA THR A 146 -0.25 -3.35 14.87
C THR A 146 -0.11 -1.84 15.08
N SER A 147 0.36 -1.11 14.07
CA SER A 147 0.47 0.34 14.10
C SER A 147 -0.76 1.01 13.47
N MET A 148 -1.56 1.66 14.32
CA MET A 148 -2.69 2.49 13.89
C MET A 148 -2.24 3.57 12.90
N THR A 149 -1.07 4.17 13.13
CA THR A 149 -0.50 5.20 12.24
C THR A 149 -0.31 4.68 10.82
N VAL A 150 0.24 3.47 10.67
CA VAL A 150 0.44 2.86 9.35
C VAL A 150 -0.90 2.64 8.66
N VAL A 151 -1.92 2.12 9.37
CA VAL A 151 -3.27 1.93 8.83
C VAL A 151 -3.89 3.26 8.41
N CYS A 152 -3.80 4.30 9.24
CA CYS A 152 -4.34 5.63 8.94
C CYS A 152 -3.64 6.27 7.73
N VAL A 153 -2.31 6.24 7.64
CA VAL A 153 -1.58 6.83 6.50
C VAL A 153 -1.87 6.04 5.22
N TYR A 154 -1.86 4.71 5.28
CA TYR A 154 -2.19 3.86 4.13
C TYR A 154 -3.60 4.17 3.59
N THR A 155 -4.57 4.24 4.49
CA THR A 155 -5.97 4.53 4.14
C THR A 155 -6.13 5.97 3.64
N SER A 156 -5.39 6.93 4.20
CA SER A 156 -5.40 8.33 3.77
C SER A 156 -4.88 8.49 2.34
N CYS A 157 -3.82 7.77 1.98
CA CYS A 157 -3.30 7.76 0.61
C CYS A 157 -4.33 7.23 -0.39
N ILE A 158 -5.07 6.17 -0.04
CA ILE A 158 -6.15 5.64 -0.89
C ILE A 158 -7.29 6.64 -1.00
N ALA A 159 -7.74 7.20 0.13
CA ALA A 159 -8.81 8.18 0.15
C ALA A 159 -8.46 9.42 -0.68
N LEU A 160 -7.23 9.94 -0.56
CA LEU A 160 -6.73 11.03 -1.37
C LEU A 160 -6.75 10.68 -2.86
N ASN A 161 -6.32 9.47 -3.23
CA ASN A 161 -6.35 9.01 -4.62
C ASN A 161 -7.79 8.92 -5.16
N CYS A 162 -8.72 8.39 -4.35
CA CYS A 162 -10.15 8.30 -4.65
C CYS A 162 -10.80 9.67 -4.89
N LEU A 163 -10.36 10.71 -4.18
CA LEU A 163 -10.89 12.06 -4.37
C LEU A 163 -10.22 12.80 -5.52
N VAL A 164 -8.89 12.78 -5.58
CA VAL A 164 -8.11 13.60 -6.51
C VAL A 164 -8.16 13.05 -7.93
N SER A 165 -8.05 11.73 -8.13
CA SER A 165 -7.99 11.14 -9.47
C SER A 165 -9.24 11.40 -10.32
N PRO A 166 -10.48 11.23 -9.80
CA PRO A 166 -11.70 11.62 -10.51
C PRO A 166 -11.76 13.12 -10.83
N LEU A 167 -11.33 13.99 -9.92
CA LEU A 167 -11.31 15.43 -10.16
C LEU A 167 -10.36 15.78 -11.32
N LEU A 168 -9.16 15.20 -11.34
CA LEU A 168 -8.19 15.40 -12.42
C LEU A 168 -8.68 14.85 -13.76
N LEU A 169 -9.39 13.72 -13.76
CA LEU A 169 -10.01 13.12 -14.95
C LEU A 169 -11.01 14.05 -15.64
N THR A 170 -11.69 14.88 -14.87
CA THR A 170 -12.69 15.81 -15.39
C THR A 170 -12.09 17.08 -16.00
N SER A 171 -10.79 17.34 -15.81
CA SER A 171 -10.12 18.51 -16.39
C SER A 171 -10.11 18.47 -17.93
N ARG A 172 -10.30 19.63 -18.55
CA ARG A 172 -10.13 19.84 -20.01
C ARG A 172 -8.65 19.86 -20.41
N ALA A 173 -7.75 20.23 -19.51
CA ALA A 173 -6.33 20.36 -19.84
C ALA A 173 -5.68 18.97 -20.05
N PRO A 174 -5.07 18.69 -21.23
CA PRO A 174 -4.45 17.39 -21.53
C PRO A 174 -3.31 17.04 -20.60
N PHE A 175 -2.54 18.04 -20.16
CA PHE A 175 -1.49 17.85 -19.17
C PHE A 175 -2.04 17.35 -17.83
N VAL A 176 -3.16 17.92 -17.36
CA VAL A 176 -3.76 17.61 -16.05
C VAL A 176 -4.35 16.21 -16.04
N HIS A 177 -5.23 15.89 -17.00
CA HIS A 177 -5.95 14.61 -16.96
C HIS A 177 -5.12 13.40 -17.43
N LYS A 178 -4.01 13.62 -18.17
CA LYS A 178 -3.07 12.55 -18.56
C LYS A 178 -1.86 12.51 -17.63
N THR A 179 -0.98 13.50 -17.66
CA THR A 179 0.32 13.43 -16.98
C THR A 179 0.23 13.64 -15.48
N LEU A 180 -0.42 14.70 -15.00
CA LEU A 180 -0.50 14.96 -13.56
C LEU A 180 -1.27 13.85 -12.83
N ARG A 181 -2.39 13.39 -13.41
CA ARG A 181 -3.15 12.24 -12.90
C ARG A 181 -2.28 10.98 -12.81
N LEU A 182 -1.63 10.59 -13.89
CA LEU A 182 -0.77 9.39 -13.91
C LEU A 182 0.43 9.53 -12.97
N PHE A 183 0.96 10.74 -12.80
CA PHE A 183 2.02 11.01 -11.84
C PHE A 183 1.54 10.82 -10.41
N LEU A 184 0.40 11.42 -10.02
CA LEU A 184 -0.16 11.29 -8.68
C LEU A 184 -0.62 9.86 -8.36
N ASN A 185 -1.33 9.21 -9.29
CA ASN A 185 -1.66 7.79 -9.14
C ASN A 185 -0.40 6.94 -9.03
N GLY A 186 0.64 7.31 -9.79
CA GLY A 186 1.97 6.75 -9.67
C GLY A 186 2.56 6.89 -8.27
N VAL A 187 2.63 8.09 -7.72
CA VAL A 187 3.19 8.34 -6.38
C VAL A 187 2.41 7.54 -5.35
N LEU A 188 1.10 7.68 -5.30
CA LEU A 188 0.25 7.03 -4.30
C LEU A 188 0.28 5.50 -4.43
N GLY A 189 0.13 4.97 -5.65
CA GLY A 189 0.19 3.54 -5.91
C GLY A 189 1.53 2.92 -5.53
N PHE A 190 2.64 3.61 -5.79
CA PHE A 190 3.97 3.15 -5.37
C PHE A 190 4.17 3.20 -3.87
N THR A 191 3.72 4.28 -3.23
CA THR A 191 3.81 4.40 -1.77
C THR A 191 3.12 3.21 -1.13
N LEU A 192 1.90 2.89 -1.56
CA LEU A 192 1.06 1.80 -1.03
C LEU A 192 1.58 0.40 -1.35
N TYR A 193 2.11 0.20 -2.56
CA TYR A 193 2.45 -1.12 -3.04
C TYR A 193 3.92 -1.52 -2.80
N THR A 194 4.82 -0.55 -2.77
CA THR A 194 6.26 -0.79 -2.72
C THR A 194 6.94 -0.07 -1.56
N ALA A 195 6.72 1.24 -1.39
CA ALA A 195 7.45 2.00 -0.38
C ALA A 195 7.10 1.53 1.04
N PHE A 196 5.81 1.37 1.35
CA PHE A 196 5.36 0.89 2.66
C PHE A 196 5.93 -0.50 3.00
N PRO A 197 5.74 -1.54 2.16
CA PRO A 197 6.37 -2.83 2.41
C PRO A 197 7.90 -2.74 2.51
N LEU A 198 8.56 -1.96 1.64
CA LEU A 198 10.02 -1.85 1.69
C LEU A 198 10.53 -1.21 2.98
N LEU A 199 9.83 -0.19 3.50
CA LEU A 199 10.24 0.54 4.70
C LEU A 199 9.80 -0.13 6.01
N ASP A 200 8.65 -0.79 6.05
CA ASP A 200 8.15 -1.45 7.27
C ASP A 200 8.52 -2.94 7.34
N LEU A 201 8.42 -3.68 6.23
CA LEU A 201 8.63 -5.13 6.22
C LEU A 201 10.11 -5.50 6.13
N ALA A 202 10.86 -4.88 5.22
CA ALA A 202 12.24 -5.30 4.97
C ALA A 202 13.11 -5.19 6.23
N PRO A 203 13.06 -4.11 7.02
CA PRO A 203 13.81 -4.05 8.27
C PRO A 203 13.43 -5.18 9.24
N ARG A 204 12.15 -5.56 9.34
CA ARG A 204 11.70 -6.64 10.24
C ARG A 204 12.23 -8.01 9.83
N ILE A 205 12.19 -8.33 8.53
CA ILE A 205 12.70 -9.60 7.99
C ILE A 205 14.21 -9.71 8.22
N TYR A 206 14.93 -8.66 7.85
CA TYR A 206 16.38 -8.70 7.82
C TYR A 206 17.01 -8.40 9.19
N ALA A 207 16.30 -7.72 10.10
CA ALA A 207 16.74 -7.56 11.47
C ALA A 207 17.00 -8.93 12.13
N LYS A 208 16.10 -9.91 12.01
CA LYS A 208 16.38 -11.25 12.57
C LYS A 208 17.59 -11.92 11.88
N LYS A 209 17.68 -11.81 10.55
CA LYS A 209 18.64 -12.57 9.74
C LYS A 209 20.09 -12.10 9.89
N PHE A 210 20.31 -10.82 10.17
CA PHE A 210 21.65 -10.23 10.30
C PHE A 210 22.11 -10.01 11.74
N GLN A 211 21.31 -10.39 12.73
CA GLN A 211 21.69 -10.27 14.14
C GLN A 211 22.50 -11.49 14.60
N PRO A 212 23.48 -11.31 15.53
CA PRO A 212 24.17 -12.41 16.18
C PRO A 212 23.20 -13.41 16.81
N ILE A 213 23.59 -14.69 16.87
CA ILE A 213 22.76 -15.80 17.37
C ILE A 213 22.17 -15.50 18.77
N ALA A 214 22.96 -14.89 19.65
CA ALA A 214 22.51 -14.51 20.99
C ALA A 214 21.34 -13.51 20.97
N ILE A 215 21.43 -12.46 20.14
CA ILE A 215 20.40 -11.44 20.00
C ILE A 215 19.17 -12.02 19.29
N ALA A 216 19.38 -12.84 18.25
CA ALA A 216 18.30 -13.54 17.55
C ALA A 216 17.52 -14.47 18.49
N SER A 217 18.20 -15.12 19.44
CA SER A 217 17.56 -15.93 20.48
C SER A 217 16.75 -15.08 21.46
N GLN A 218 17.25 -13.92 21.87
CA GLN A 218 16.50 -12.98 22.72
C GLN A 218 15.23 -12.47 22.01
N LEU A 219 15.34 -12.07 20.75
CA LEU A 219 14.20 -11.64 19.91
C LEU A 219 13.12 -12.74 19.77
N ARG A 220 13.52 -14.02 19.75
CA ARG A 220 12.57 -15.14 19.73
C ARG A 220 11.75 -15.23 21.02
N ASN A 221 12.31 -14.82 22.16
CA ASN A 221 11.63 -14.86 23.46
C ASN A 221 10.82 -13.58 23.75
N ASP A 222 10.96 -12.53 22.94
CA ASP A 222 10.14 -11.32 23.01
C ASP A 222 8.81 -11.57 22.29
N ALA A 223 7.76 -11.81 23.08
CA ALA A 223 6.41 -12.06 22.59
C ALA A 223 5.84 -10.89 21.78
N SER A 224 6.20 -9.65 22.12
CA SER A 224 5.75 -8.45 21.41
C SER A 224 6.37 -8.38 20.02
N TRP A 225 7.69 -8.59 19.93
CA TRP A 225 8.42 -8.61 18.67
C TRP A 225 7.93 -9.75 17.75
N LEU A 226 7.77 -10.95 18.32
CA LEU A 226 7.30 -12.12 17.58
C LEU A 226 5.89 -11.91 17.03
N THR A 227 4.99 -11.33 17.84
CA THR A 227 3.61 -11.00 17.42
C THR A 227 3.61 -9.98 16.29
N MET A 228 4.29 -8.84 16.48
CA MET A 228 4.32 -7.76 15.47
C MET A 228 4.96 -8.22 14.17
N THR A 229 6.06 -8.98 14.25
CA THR A 229 6.77 -9.46 13.07
C THR A 229 5.96 -10.52 12.33
N THR A 230 5.39 -11.50 13.03
CA THR A 230 4.61 -12.58 12.39
C THR A 230 3.33 -12.05 11.75
N LEU A 231 2.59 -11.19 12.46
CA LEU A 231 1.39 -10.57 11.90
C LEU A 231 1.75 -9.64 10.73
N GLY A 232 2.77 -8.79 10.87
CA GLY A 232 3.26 -7.95 9.77
C GLY A 232 3.59 -8.78 8.53
N MET A 233 4.34 -9.86 8.69
CA MET A 233 4.65 -10.82 7.62
C MET A 233 3.39 -11.40 6.99
N ARG A 234 2.41 -11.85 7.78
CA ARG A 234 1.11 -12.35 7.27
C ARG A 234 0.32 -11.29 6.50
N GLY A 235 0.44 -10.02 6.87
CA GLY A 235 -0.20 -8.90 6.17
C GLY A 235 0.43 -8.60 4.80
N TYR A 236 1.76 -8.63 4.73
CA TYR A 236 2.50 -8.31 3.51
C TYR A 236 2.80 -9.50 2.60
N ILE A 237 2.79 -10.74 3.08
CA ILE A 237 2.93 -11.97 2.27
C ILE A 237 1.56 -12.38 1.73
N SER A 238 1.50 -13.23 0.71
CA SER A 238 0.24 -13.69 0.13
C SER A 238 -0.21 -14.94 0.85
N ASN A 239 -1.18 -14.82 1.76
CA ASN A 239 -1.69 -15.95 2.54
C ASN A 239 -2.92 -16.62 1.92
N THR A 240 -3.47 -16.03 0.87
CA THR A 240 -4.61 -16.56 0.10
C THR A 240 -4.37 -16.37 -1.40
N LEU A 241 -5.04 -17.18 -2.23
CA LEU A 241 -5.02 -16.99 -3.68
C LEU A 241 -5.45 -15.57 -4.08
N MET A 242 -6.53 -15.05 -3.47
CA MET A 242 -7.01 -13.70 -3.74
C MET A 242 -5.92 -12.65 -3.44
N SER A 243 -5.23 -12.77 -2.32
CA SER A 243 -4.12 -11.84 -2.00
C SER A 243 -2.96 -11.91 -2.99
N LEU A 244 -2.67 -13.09 -3.55
CA LEU A 244 -1.67 -13.25 -4.59
C LEU A 244 -2.11 -12.56 -5.89
N ILE A 245 -3.35 -12.79 -6.32
CA ILE A 245 -3.94 -12.15 -7.50
C ILE A 245 -3.92 -10.62 -7.34
N CYS A 246 -4.38 -10.10 -6.19
CA CYS A 246 -4.37 -8.67 -5.92
C CYS A 246 -2.96 -8.08 -6.06
N LYS A 247 -1.93 -8.74 -5.52
CA LYS A 247 -0.55 -8.25 -5.67
C LYS A 247 -0.06 -8.28 -7.10
N VAL A 248 -0.25 -9.39 -7.81
CA VAL A 248 0.16 -9.49 -9.22
C VAL A 248 -0.50 -8.39 -10.05
N LEU A 249 -1.81 -8.18 -9.86
CA LEU A 249 -2.55 -7.12 -10.54
C LEU A 249 -2.06 -5.73 -10.15
N LEU A 250 -1.85 -5.43 -8.86
CA LEU A 250 -1.30 -4.14 -8.42
C LEU A 250 0.10 -3.89 -8.98
N GLY A 251 0.96 -4.90 -9.02
CA GLY A 251 2.28 -4.83 -9.62
C GLY A 251 2.21 -4.54 -11.12
N ALA A 252 1.38 -5.29 -11.85
CA ALA A 252 1.17 -5.09 -13.29
C ALA A 252 0.59 -3.70 -13.60
N LEU A 253 -0.42 -3.25 -12.84
CA LEU A 253 -1.01 -1.92 -12.98
C LEU A 253 -0.02 -0.81 -12.67
N ASN A 254 0.85 -0.97 -11.65
CA ASN A 254 1.90 0.02 -11.35
C ASN A 254 2.92 0.12 -12.50
N ILE A 255 3.38 -1.00 -13.05
CA ILE A 255 4.26 -1.01 -14.24
C ILE A 255 3.57 -0.31 -15.41
N TRP A 256 2.31 -0.66 -15.67
CA TRP A 256 1.52 -0.08 -16.74
C TRP A 256 1.35 1.43 -16.59
N THR A 257 0.99 1.91 -15.40
CA THR A 257 0.84 3.35 -15.10
C THR A 257 2.16 4.10 -15.31
N MET A 258 3.31 3.49 -14.97
CA MET A 258 4.62 4.09 -15.23
C MET A 258 4.97 4.15 -16.72
N GLN A 259 4.65 3.12 -17.48
CA GLN A 259 4.83 3.12 -18.94
C GLN A 259 3.96 4.19 -19.60
N LEU A 260 2.69 4.31 -19.20
CA LEU A 260 1.79 5.36 -19.67
C LEU A 260 2.29 6.75 -19.28
N LEU A 261 2.80 6.93 -18.07
CA LEU A 261 3.36 8.19 -17.61
C LEU A 261 4.58 8.60 -18.45
N ALA A 262 5.52 7.68 -18.66
CA ALA A 262 6.69 7.91 -19.50
C ALA A 262 6.28 8.27 -20.95
N GLN A 263 5.35 7.51 -21.53
CA GLN A 263 4.83 7.79 -22.87
C GLN A 263 4.11 9.15 -22.95
N SER A 264 3.34 9.52 -21.92
CA SER A 264 2.62 10.81 -21.89
C SER A 264 3.58 11.99 -22.02
N VAL A 265 4.73 11.91 -21.35
CA VAL A 265 5.78 12.94 -21.40
C VAL A 265 6.51 12.95 -22.74
N LEU A 266 6.70 11.79 -23.37
CA LEU A 266 7.33 11.69 -24.69
C LEU A 266 6.44 12.24 -25.81
N GLN A 267 5.14 11.94 -25.78
CA GLN A 267 4.17 12.46 -26.75
C GLN A 267 3.97 13.98 -26.65
N MET A 268 4.30 14.58 -25.49
CA MET A 268 4.24 16.02 -25.29
C MET A 268 5.37 16.80 -25.98
N SER A 269 6.43 16.10 -26.43
CA SER A 269 7.51 16.68 -27.23
C SER A 269 6.94 17.31 -28.49
N PRO A 270 7.15 18.62 -28.75
CA PRO A 270 6.67 19.23 -29.98
C PRO A 270 7.21 18.39 -31.14
N ARG A 271 6.32 17.94 -32.05
CA ARG A 271 6.75 17.60 -33.42
C ARG A 271 7.54 18.83 -33.83
N ALA A 272 8.87 18.72 -33.90
CA ALA A 272 9.63 19.67 -34.68
C ALA A 272 8.99 19.51 -36.06
N ARG A 273 8.12 20.46 -36.44
CA ARG A 273 7.66 20.51 -37.81
C ARG A 273 8.96 20.51 -38.60
N ALA A 274 9.11 19.53 -39.47
CA ALA A 274 9.98 19.67 -40.62
C ALA A 274 9.45 20.86 -41.43
N CYS A 275 9.69 22.07 -40.92
CA CYS A 275 9.66 23.33 -41.63
C CYS A 275 11.12 23.77 -41.69
N ALA A 276 11.93 22.96 -42.34
CA ALA A 276 13.28 23.29 -42.74
C ALA A 276 13.48 22.56 -44.07
N ILE A 277 12.87 23.12 -45.10
CA ILE A 277 13.21 23.12 -46.53
C ILE A 277 12.17 24.10 -47.10
N THR A 278 12.61 25.18 -47.75
CA THR A 278 11.84 26.25 -48.43
C THR A 278 11.11 27.34 -47.60
N ALA A 279 11.83 28.08 -46.74
CA ALA A 279 11.45 29.47 -46.45
C ALA A 279 12.69 30.39 -46.56
N PRO A 280 12.59 31.56 -47.23
CA PRO A 280 13.71 32.47 -47.45
C PRO A 280 14.16 33.16 -46.15
N PRO A 281 15.42 33.63 -46.08
CA PRO A 281 15.99 34.19 -44.85
C PRO A 281 15.33 35.53 -44.49
N CYS A 282 14.67 35.58 -43.32
CA CYS A 282 14.30 36.85 -42.69
C CYS A 282 15.51 37.44 -41.95
N PRO A 283 15.65 38.78 -41.92
CA PRO A 283 16.77 39.47 -41.30
C PRO A 283 16.72 39.37 -39.75
N PRO A 284 17.87 39.53 -39.08
CA PRO A 284 17.99 39.35 -37.63
C PRO A 284 17.28 40.48 -36.87
N ALA A 285 16.18 40.15 -36.20
CA ALA A 285 15.54 41.03 -35.24
C ALA A 285 16.37 41.07 -33.94
N ALA A 286 16.65 42.28 -33.48
CA ALA A 286 17.45 42.60 -32.30
C ALA A 286 16.96 41.88 -31.03
N ILE A 287 17.91 41.37 -30.26
CA ILE A 287 17.69 40.73 -28.96
C ILE A 287 17.35 41.84 -27.96
N ALA A 288 16.07 41.99 -27.63
CA ALA A 288 15.65 42.75 -26.45
C ALA A 288 15.76 41.86 -25.20
N PRO A 289 16.33 42.35 -24.09
CA PRO A 289 16.42 41.59 -22.85
C PRO A 289 15.04 41.51 -22.18
N HIS A 290 14.38 40.37 -22.33
CA HIS A 290 13.09 40.09 -21.68
C HIS A 290 13.32 39.70 -20.21
N ASN A 291 13.40 40.71 -19.33
CA ASN A 291 13.32 40.52 -17.88
C ASN A 291 11.89 40.13 -17.49
N GLU A 292 11.55 38.85 -17.63
CA GLU A 292 10.26 38.32 -17.21
C GLU A 292 10.32 37.95 -15.72
N LYS A 293 9.94 38.90 -14.86
CA LYS A 293 9.57 38.60 -13.48
C LYS A 293 8.42 37.61 -13.51
N MET A 294 8.71 36.38 -13.09
CA MET A 294 7.78 35.27 -12.90
C MET A 294 6.79 35.62 -11.77
N ALA A 295 5.80 36.47 -12.08
CA ALA A 295 4.75 36.84 -11.16
C ALA A 295 3.77 35.66 -11.06
N SER A 296 3.79 35.00 -9.91
CA SER A 296 2.86 33.97 -9.46
C SER A 296 1.44 34.55 -9.35
N ARG A 297 0.71 34.57 -10.47
CA ARG A 297 -0.74 34.78 -10.43
C ARG A 297 -1.39 33.50 -9.89
N LEU A 298 -1.69 33.51 -8.60
CA LEU A 298 -2.66 32.59 -7.98
C LEU A 298 -3.99 32.78 -8.73
N VAL A 299 -4.31 31.79 -9.56
CA VAL A 299 -5.56 31.75 -10.33
C VAL A 299 -6.72 31.60 -9.34
N SER A 300 -7.69 32.52 -9.42
CA SER A 300 -8.93 32.48 -8.64
C SER A 300 -9.68 31.15 -8.87
N LEU A 301 -10.21 30.56 -7.79
CA LEU A 301 -11.04 29.35 -7.83
C LEU A 301 -12.25 29.46 -8.78
N SER A 302 -12.72 30.68 -9.08
CA SER A 302 -13.81 30.91 -10.04
C SER A 302 -13.40 30.66 -11.50
N GLU A 303 -12.13 30.86 -11.88
CA GLU A 303 -11.66 30.59 -13.25
C GLU A 303 -11.46 29.09 -13.51
N LEU A 304 -11.25 28.28 -12.46
CA LEU A 304 -11.14 26.82 -12.55
C LEU A 304 -12.42 26.15 -13.07
N GLN A 305 -13.58 26.76 -12.85
CA GLN A 305 -14.88 26.20 -13.26
C GLN A 305 -15.02 26.13 -14.79
N GLN A 306 -14.36 27.03 -15.54
CA GLN A 306 -14.33 27.03 -17.00
C GLN A 306 -13.50 25.88 -17.60
N TYR A 307 -12.63 25.25 -16.79
CA TYR A 307 -11.75 24.15 -17.18
C TYR A 307 -12.35 22.76 -16.96
N TRP A 308 -13.56 22.64 -16.40
CA TRP A 308 -14.22 21.35 -16.18
C TRP A 308 -14.89 20.84 -17.46
N ASN A 309 -14.55 19.63 -17.89
CA ASN A 309 -15.20 18.98 -19.02
C ASN A 309 -16.52 18.31 -18.60
N ARG A 310 -17.66 18.92 -18.93
CA ARG A 310 -18.99 18.35 -18.65
C ARG A 310 -19.36 17.17 -19.57
N ASN A 311 -18.60 16.95 -20.65
CA ASN A 311 -18.89 15.95 -21.69
C ASN A 311 -18.35 14.54 -21.38
N LEU A 312 -18.26 14.15 -20.10
CA LEU A 312 -17.98 12.75 -19.75
C LEU A 312 -19.19 11.86 -20.11
N THR A 313 -18.90 10.63 -20.55
CA THR A 313 -19.91 9.58 -20.74
C THR A 313 -20.62 9.29 -19.41
N ARG A 314 -21.91 8.92 -19.46
CA ARG A 314 -22.68 8.52 -18.27
C ARG A 314 -21.96 7.47 -17.40
N PRO A 315 -21.38 6.37 -17.95
CA PRO A 315 -20.64 5.40 -17.14
C PRO A 315 -19.40 6.00 -16.46
N ALA A 316 -18.64 6.86 -17.15
CA ALA A 316 -17.49 7.51 -16.53
C ALA A 316 -17.89 8.44 -15.38
N LYS A 317 -19.02 9.16 -15.49
CA LYS A 317 -19.56 9.97 -14.40
C LYS A 317 -19.93 9.12 -13.19
N ALA A 318 -20.61 7.98 -13.42
CA ALA A 318 -21.00 7.07 -12.36
C ALA A 318 -19.79 6.50 -11.61
N ILE A 319 -18.76 6.04 -12.34
CA ILE A 319 -17.53 5.52 -11.73
C ILE A 319 -16.81 6.62 -10.93
N CYS A 320 -16.65 7.82 -11.49
CA CYS A 320 -16.04 8.94 -10.77
C CYS A 320 -16.78 9.28 -9.48
N LEU A 321 -18.13 9.30 -9.52
CA LEU A 321 -18.94 9.55 -8.33
C LEU A 321 -18.76 8.45 -7.28
N ALA A 322 -18.77 7.17 -7.70
CA ALA A 322 -18.54 6.04 -6.81
C ALA A 322 -17.17 6.12 -6.12
N LEU A 323 -16.11 6.49 -6.86
CA LEU A 323 -14.77 6.69 -6.30
C LEU A 323 -14.74 7.81 -5.27
N ILE A 324 -15.37 8.95 -5.57
CA ILE A 324 -15.43 10.07 -4.63
C ILE A 324 -16.17 9.66 -3.35
N LEU A 325 -17.34 9.02 -3.47
CA LEU A 325 -18.11 8.52 -2.33
C LEU A 325 -17.28 7.52 -1.50
N TRP A 326 -16.56 6.61 -2.15
CA TRP A 326 -15.68 5.68 -1.46
C TRP A 326 -14.54 6.39 -0.70
N GLY A 327 -13.93 7.41 -1.31
CA GLY A 327 -12.93 8.25 -0.64
C GLY A 327 -13.47 8.94 0.61
N LEU A 328 -14.71 9.44 0.57
CA LEU A 328 -15.38 10.05 1.72
C LEU A 328 -15.66 9.01 2.83
N VAL A 329 -16.09 7.79 2.47
CA VAL A 329 -16.27 6.69 3.43
C VAL A 329 -14.95 6.37 4.15
N LEU A 330 -13.84 6.31 3.42
CA LEU A 330 -12.53 6.06 4.01
C LEU A 330 -12.09 7.19 4.95
N ILE A 331 -12.31 8.46 4.58
CA ILE A 331 -12.03 9.61 5.45
C ILE A 331 -12.88 9.56 6.71
N ALA A 332 -14.19 9.32 6.58
CA ALA A 332 -15.08 9.18 7.71
C ALA A 332 -14.61 8.06 8.65
N ASN A 333 -14.15 6.93 8.10
CA ASN A 333 -13.59 5.85 8.90
C ASN A 333 -12.29 6.24 9.62
N ILE A 334 -11.40 7.00 8.97
CA ILE A 334 -10.18 7.51 9.63
C ILE A 334 -10.53 8.48 10.75
N ILE A 335 -11.42 9.44 10.50
CA ILE A 335 -11.88 10.40 11.52
C ILE A 335 -12.50 9.65 12.69
N TRP A 336 -13.33 8.65 12.40
CA TRP A 336 -13.94 7.81 13.42
C TRP A 336 -12.91 7.05 14.25
N LEU A 337 -11.90 6.42 13.62
CA LEU A 337 -10.83 5.71 14.30
C LEU A 337 -9.99 6.62 15.20
N LEU A 338 -9.71 7.84 14.75
CA LEU A 338 -8.92 8.81 15.52
C LEU A 338 -9.74 9.47 16.64
N GLY A 339 -11.02 9.74 16.41
CA GLY A 339 -11.90 10.42 17.37
C GLY A 339 -12.48 9.49 18.44
N PHE A 340 -12.74 8.22 18.11
CA PHE A 340 -13.35 7.23 19.01
C PHE A 340 -12.39 6.07 19.26
N LYS A 341 -11.17 6.37 19.69
CA LYS A 341 -10.16 5.36 20.00
C LYS A 341 -10.69 4.38 21.06
N SER A 342 -10.73 3.07 20.74
CA SER A 342 -11.03 2.05 21.75
C SER A 342 -9.89 2.00 22.77
N VAL A 343 -10.23 2.11 24.05
CA VAL A 343 -9.30 1.88 25.15
C VAL A 343 -9.23 0.37 25.38
N CYS A 344 -8.09 -0.23 25.01
CA CYS A 344 -7.81 -1.62 25.34
C CYS A 344 -7.41 -1.73 26.82
N PRO A 345 -7.76 -2.84 27.50
CA PRO A 345 -7.32 -3.09 28.87
C PRO A 345 -5.80 -3.21 28.93
N SER A 346 -5.21 -2.97 30.11
CA SER A 346 -3.76 -2.98 30.34
C SER A 346 -3.08 -4.33 30.10
N THR A 347 -3.86 -5.41 30.11
CA THR A 347 -3.45 -6.76 29.73
C THR A 347 -3.16 -6.88 28.24
N CYS A 348 -3.77 -6.04 27.41
CA CYS A 348 -3.48 -6.01 25.98
C CYS A 348 -2.22 -5.17 25.70
N LYS A 349 -1.12 -5.83 25.34
CA LYS A 349 0.16 -5.16 25.05
C LYS A 349 0.28 -4.73 23.60
N VAL A 350 -0.34 -5.49 22.68
CA VAL A 350 -0.35 -5.15 21.25
C VAL A 350 -1.76 -5.35 20.69
N ALA A 351 -2.28 -4.33 20.01
CA ALA A 351 -3.58 -4.35 19.38
C ALA A 351 -3.47 -4.11 17.86
N VAL A 352 -4.50 -4.50 17.12
CA VAL A 352 -4.67 -4.18 15.70
C VAL A 352 -5.86 -3.26 15.50
N THR A 353 -5.89 -2.54 14.38
CA THR A 353 -6.92 -1.53 14.10
C THR A 353 -7.66 -1.87 12.81
N PRO A 354 -8.66 -2.77 12.86
CA PRO A 354 -9.36 -3.19 11.67
C PRO A 354 -10.23 -2.08 11.09
N LEU A 355 -10.09 -1.83 9.80
CA LEU A 355 -10.90 -0.84 9.07
C LEU A 355 -12.37 -1.28 8.99
N LEU A 356 -13.28 -0.30 9.04
CA LEU A 356 -14.73 -0.48 8.87
C LEU A 356 -15.41 -1.43 9.89
N ARG A 357 -14.74 -1.78 10.99
CA ARG A 357 -15.31 -2.55 12.10
C ARG A 357 -15.67 -1.64 13.27
N HIS A 358 -16.59 -2.11 14.12
CA HIS A 358 -16.96 -1.41 15.35
C HIS A 358 -15.76 -1.21 16.28
N VAL A 359 -15.87 -0.18 17.12
CA VAL A 359 -14.87 0.22 18.12
C VAL A 359 -14.87 -0.81 19.24
N SER A 360 -14.14 -1.90 19.04
CA SER A 360 -13.82 -2.89 20.07
C SER A 360 -12.31 -2.96 20.23
N CYS A 361 -11.83 -3.40 21.39
CA CYS A 361 -10.43 -3.73 21.53
C CYS A 361 -10.15 -5.02 20.73
N TYR A 362 -9.32 -4.92 19.69
CA TYR A 362 -8.83 -6.07 18.95
C TYR A 362 -7.41 -6.39 19.40
N CYS A 363 -7.31 -7.15 20.49
CA CYS A 363 -6.01 -7.49 21.05
C CYS A 363 -5.32 -8.59 20.22
N ALA A 364 -4.07 -8.35 19.86
CA ALA A 364 -3.21 -9.33 19.18
C ALA A 364 -2.29 -10.06 20.18
N TYR A 365 -1.73 -9.34 21.16
CA TYR A 365 -0.90 -9.92 22.22
C TYR A 365 -1.42 -9.49 23.58
N ALA A 366 -1.79 -10.49 24.39
CA ALA A 366 -2.21 -10.32 25.77
C ALA A 366 -1.18 -10.91 26.71
N HIS A 367 -0.87 -10.15 27.76
CA HIS A 367 -0.03 -10.56 28.86
C HIS A 367 -0.84 -10.43 30.15
N VAL A 368 -1.11 -11.58 30.78
CA VAL A 368 -1.86 -11.68 32.02
C VAL A 368 -0.90 -12.06 33.13
N HIS A 369 -0.70 -11.12 34.05
CA HIS A 369 0.04 -11.33 35.30
C HIS A 369 -0.95 -11.49 36.44
N CYS A 370 -0.87 -12.61 37.15
CA CYS A 370 -1.64 -12.81 38.37
C CYS A 370 -0.84 -12.34 39.58
N PRO A 371 -1.36 -11.38 40.38
CA PRO A 371 -0.72 -11.00 41.62
C PRO A 371 -0.80 -12.15 42.63
N THR A 372 0.26 -12.33 43.43
CA THR A 372 0.39 -13.37 44.46
C THR A 372 -0.68 -13.36 45.56
N THR A 373 -1.57 -12.37 45.57
CA THR A 373 -2.68 -12.23 46.53
C THR A 373 -4.00 -12.84 46.06
N THR A 374 -4.09 -13.36 44.82
CA THR A 374 -5.27 -14.16 44.44
C THR A 374 -5.25 -15.43 45.28
N THR A 375 -6.31 -15.63 46.06
CA THR A 375 -6.52 -16.77 46.97
C THR A 375 -5.98 -18.07 46.38
N ASN A 376 -5.25 -18.85 47.21
CA ASN A 376 -4.67 -20.16 46.86
C ASN A 376 -5.70 -21.24 46.46
N ASP A 377 -6.95 -20.84 46.22
CA ASP A 377 -7.99 -21.72 45.72
C ASP A 377 -7.78 -21.91 44.22
N ASP A 378 -7.80 -23.18 43.79
CA ASP A 378 -7.54 -23.60 42.41
C ASP A 378 -8.45 -22.89 41.37
N ASP A 379 -9.66 -22.49 41.77
CA ASP A 379 -10.62 -21.78 40.93
C ASP A 379 -10.37 -20.26 40.83
N GLY A 380 -9.65 -19.68 41.80
CA GLY A 380 -9.40 -18.24 41.86
C GLY A 380 -8.52 -17.74 40.71
N GLY A 381 -7.50 -18.52 40.33
CA GLY A 381 -6.62 -18.22 39.21
C GLY A 381 -7.32 -18.28 37.86
N VAL A 382 -8.17 -19.30 37.66
CA VAL A 382 -8.97 -19.46 36.43
C VAL A 382 -10.00 -18.34 36.28
N ALA A 383 -10.73 -18.02 37.35
CA ALA A 383 -11.73 -16.97 37.33
C ALA A 383 -11.10 -15.59 37.03
N TYR A 384 -9.94 -15.30 37.64
CA TYR A 384 -9.19 -14.08 37.34
C TYR A 384 -8.75 -14.05 35.87
N LEU A 385 -8.15 -15.13 35.36
CA LEU A 385 -7.73 -15.22 33.96
C LEU A 385 -8.91 -14.99 33.01
N GLN A 386 -10.05 -15.62 33.25
CA GLN A 386 -11.25 -15.44 32.43
C GLN A 386 -11.76 -13.99 32.47
N SER A 387 -11.73 -13.33 33.63
CA SER A 387 -12.12 -11.92 33.76
C SER A 387 -11.23 -10.98 32.94
N GLN A 388 -9.92 -11.27 32.87
CA GLN A 388 -8.96 -10.47 32.12
C GLN A 388 -9.03 -10.71 30.61
N LEU A 389 -9.42 -11.91 30.19
CA LEU A 389 -9.49 -12.31 28.79
C LEU A 389 -10.84 -12.01 28.12
N ALA A 390 -11.95 -12.04 28.87
CA ALA A 390 -13.28 -11.72 28.35
C ALA A 390 -13.39 -10.41 27.53
N PRO A 391 -12.73 -9.28 27.89
CA PRO A 391 -12.83 -8.03 27.13
C PRO A 391 -11.94 -7.98 25.87
N LEU A 392 -11.05 -8.95 25.63
CA LEU A 392 -10.02 -8.88 24.57
C LEU A 392 -10.52 -9.21 23.16
N GLY A 393 -11.77 -9.65 23.03
CA GLY A 393 -12.37 -10.11 21.78
C GLY A 393 -11.84 -11.49 21.35
N THR A 394 -12.27 -12.00 20.18
CA THR A 394 -12.00 -13.39 19.76
C THR A 394 -10.76 -13.57 18.87
N ARG A 395 -9.97 -12.51 18.66
CA ARG A 395 -8.86 -12.48 17.68
C ARG A 395 -7.47 -12.43 18.31
N LEU A 396 -7.36 -12.92 19.54
CA LEU A 396 -6.07 -13.05 20.22
C LEU A 396 -5.13 -13.94 19.42
N PHE A 397 -3.93 -13.43 19.15
CA PHE A 397 -2.90 -14.13 18.38
C PHE A 397 -1.83 -14.74 19.30
N TYR A 398 -1.46 -14.04 20.37
CA TYR A 398 -0.47 -14.48 21.35
C TYR A 398 -1.01 -14.28 22.76
N LEU A 399 -0.97 -15.32 23.58
CA LEU A 399 -1.36 -15.29 24.98
C LEU A 399 -0.16 -15.66 25.86
N GLU A 400 0.24 -14.75 26.74
CA GLU A 400 1.23 -14.99 27.78
C GLU A 400 0.59 -14.86 29.16
N ILE A 401 0.77 -15.88 29.98
CA ILE A 401 0.25 -15.98 31.33
C ILE A 401 1.43 -16.21 32.26
N ASP A 402 1.56 -15.39 33.29
CA ASP A 402 2.59 -15.59 34.31
C ASP A 402 2.08 -15.42 35.74
N HIS A 403 2.72 -16.15 36.67
CA HIS A 403 2.45 -16.11 38.11
C HIS A 403 1.01 -16.47 38.52
N CYS A 404 0.24 -17.10 37.61
CA CYS A 404 -1.13 -17.54 37.88
C CYS A 404 -1.16 -18.94 38.50
N PRO A 405 -1.93 -19.16 39.59
CA PRO A 405 -2.14 -20.50 40.14
C PRO A 405 -3.04 -21.28 39.18
N LEU A 406 -2.45 -22.22 38.43
CA LEU A 406 -3.11 -23.04 37.41
C LEU A 406 -2.62 -24.50 37.54
N PRO A 407 -2.98 -25.20 38.63
CA PRO A 407 -2.43 -26.53 38.95
C PRO A 407 -2.69 -27.57 37.84
N HIS A 408 -3.83 -27.48 37.17
CA HIS A 408 -4.27 -28.41 36.11
C HIS A 408 -4.19 -27.82 34.69
N GLY A 409 -3.46 -26.72 34.51
CA GLY A 409 -3.34 -26.08 33.21
C GLY A 409 -4.40 -25.02 32.92
N VAL A 410 -4.39 -24.53 31.68
CA VAL A 410 -5.38 -23.54 31.21
C VAL A 410 -6.63 -24.27 30.73
N PRO A 411 -7.81 -24.04 31.31
CA PRO A 411 -9.01 -24.78 30.92
C PRO A 411 -9.45 -24.52 29.47
N ALA A 412 -10.04 -25.53 28.84
CA ALA A 412 -10.50 -25.45 27.44
C ALA A 412 -11.50 -24.30 27.20
N HIS A 413 -12.41 -24.04 28.15
CA HIS A 413 -13.40 -22.98 28.02
C HIS A 413 -12.78 -21.57 28.00
N VAL A 414 -11.59 -21.39 28.61
CA VAL A 414 -10.84 -20.12 28.55
C VAL A 414 -10.23 -19.91 27.18
N LEU A 415 -9.76 -20.98 26.53
CA LEU A 415 -9.13 -20.93 25.20
C LEU A 415 -10.14 -21.00 24.05
N ALA A 416 -11.33 -21.57 24.27
CA ALA A 416 -12.36 -21.79 23.25
C ALA A 416 -12.72 -20.54 22.42
N PRO A 417 -12.80 -19.31 22.98
CA PRO A 417 -13.06 -18.10 22.19
C PRO A 417 -11.95 -17.74 21.20
N PHE A 418 -10.74 -18.26 21.39
CA PHE A 418 -9.53 -17.87 20.66
C PHE A 418 -9.12 -18.92 19.61
N ALA A 419 -10.02 -19.21 18.67
CA ALA A 419 -9.79 -20.20 17.61
C ALA A 419 -8.58 -19.90 16.69
N LYS A 420 -8.03 -18.67 16.74
CA LYS A 420 -6.88 -18.22 15.94
C LYS A 420 -5.60 -17.98 16.77
N LEU A 421 -5.55 -18.53 17.98
CA LEU A 421 -4.40 -18.43 18.86
C LEU A 421 -3.18 -19.13 18.24
N PHE A 422 -2.12 -18.37 17.98
CA PHE A 422 -0.89 -18.89 17.40
C PHE A 422 0.10 -19.36 18.46
N ALA A 423 0.17 -18.65 19.59
CA ALA A 423 1.07 -18.98 20.68
C ALA A 423 0.38 -18.90 22.04
N LEU A 424 0.67 -19.88 22.89
CA LEU A 424 0.30 -19.93 24.29
C LEU A 424 1.58 -20.12 25.11
N ARG A 425 1.82 -19.19 26.02
CA ARG A 425 2.97 -19.20 26.91
C ARG A 425 2.48 -19.13 28.35
N VAL A 426 2.89 -20.11 29.17
CA VAL A 426 2.60 -20.15 30.61
C VAL A 426 3.90 -20.25 31.39
N LEU A 427 4.15 -19.25 32.24
CA LEU A 427 5.39 -19.07 32.98
C LEU A 427 5.12 -18.99 34.48
N PHE A 428 6.04 -19.51 35.29
CA PHE A 428 6.04 -19.32 36.75
C PHE A 428 4.71 -19.70 37.40
N SER A 429 4.09 -20.80 36.96
CA SER A 429 2.84 -21.32 37.52
C SER A 429 3.11 -22.52 38.43
N ASN A 430 2.16 -22.84 39.32
CA ASN A 430 2.18 -24.06 40.14
C ASN A 430 1.61 -25.28 39.40
N MET A 431 1.63 -25.27 38.07
CA MET A 431 1.08 -26.32 37.21
C MET A 431 1.82 -27.65 37.42
N THR A 432 1.07 -28.67 37.85
CA THR A 432 1.58 -30.03 38.08
C THR A 432 1.06 -31.01 37.03
N SER A 433 -0.10 -30.74 36.44
CA SER A 433 -0.66 -31.49 35.32
C SER A 433 -1.27 -30.56 34.28
N PHE A 434 -1.40 -31.04 33.05
CA PHE A 434 -2.10 -30.32 31.98
C PHE A 434 -2.78 -31.35 31.09
N ASP A 435 -4.02 -31.69 31.47
CA ASP A 435 -4.75 -32.83 30.95
C ASP A 435 -6.10 -32.41 30.35
N GLY A 436 -6.57 -33.12 29.31
CA GLY A 436 -7.94 -33.02 28.83
C GLY A 436 -8.34 -31.71 28.14
N VAL A 437 -7.40 -30.95 27.57
CA VAL A 437 -7.68 -29.68 26.89
C VAL A 437 -7.55 -29.80 25.38
N ASP A 438 -8.64 -29.50 24.68
CA ASP A 438 -8.64 -29.29 23.23
C ASP A 438 -7.94 -27.96 22.90
N LEU A 439 -6.63 -28.05 22.64
CA LEU A 439 -5.86 -26.89 22.19
C LEU A 439 -6.37 -26.41 20.82
N PRO A 440 -6.42 -25.09 20.57
CA PRO A 440 -6.80 -24.59 19.26
C PRO A 440 -5.92 -25.17 18.15
N SER A 441 -6.54 -25.63 17.06
CA SER A 441 -5.82 -26.22 15.91
C SER A 441 -4.87 -25.25 15.21
N SER A 442 -5.00 -23.95 15.47
CA SER A 442 -4.13 -22.89 14.97
C SER A 442 -2.88 -22.66 15.83
N LEU A 443 -2.78 -23.31 16.99
CA LEU A 443 -1.66 -23.18 17.92
C LEU A 443 -0.40 -23.81 17.33
N MET A 444 0.65 -23.01 17.21
CA MET A 444 1.95 -23.41 16.67
C MET A 444 3.06 -23.38 17.72
N VAL A 445 2.89 -22.58 18.78
CA VAL A 445 3.87 -22.44 19.85
C VAL A 445 3.16 -22.68 21.18
N LEU A 446 3.55 -23.73 21.88
CA LEU A 446 3.19 -23.95 23.27
C LEU A 446 4.47 -23.89 24.11
N GLU A 447 4.54 -22.94 25.02
CA GLU A 447 5.69 -22.77 25.89
C GLU A 447 5.26 -22.85 27.34
N LEU A 448 5.74 -23.88 28.04
CA LEU A 448 5.50 -24.12 29.45
C LEU A 448 6.86 -24.07 30.17
N ARG A 449 7.14 -23.00 30.93
CA ARG A 449 8.42 -22.86 31.65
C ARG A 449 8.21 -22.52 33.12
N TYR A 450 9.16 -22.96 33.95
CA TYR A 450 9.16 -22.70 35.39
C TYR A 450 7.86 -23.15 36.06
N ASN A 451 7.39 -24.35 35.72
CA ASN A 451 6.21 -25.00 36.29
C ASN A 451 6.63 -26.15 37.21
N ALA A 452 5.70 -26.65 38.03
CA ALA A 452 5.93 -27.71 39.02
C ALA A 452 5.73 -29.13 38.45
N PHE A 453 5.98 -29.34 37.15
CA PHE A 453 5.84 -30.65 36.52
C PHE A 453 6.89 -31.64 37.06
N THR A 454 6.43 -32.80 37.52
CA THR A 454 7.29 -33.95 37.85
C THR A 454 7.40 -34.94 36.69
N ILE A 455 6.42 -34.93 35.78
CA ILE A 455 6.32 -35.80 34.59
C ILE A 455 5.88 -34.94 33.41
N ALA A 456 6.21 -35.36 32.18
CA ALA A 456 5.71 -34.72 30.97
C ALA A 456 4.16 -34.75 30.92
N PRO A 457 3.49 -33.60 30.73
CA PRO A 457 2.03 -33.52 30.78
C PRO A 457 1.37 -34.22 29.58
N THR A 458 0.16 -34.75 29.78
CA THR A 458 -0.53 -35.55 28.75
C THR A 458 -0.85 -34.75 27.49
N VAL A 459 -1.09 -33.44 27.61
CA VAL A 459 -1.30 -32.57 26.43
C VAL A 459 -0.16 -32.64 25.41
N VAL A 460 1.08 -32.86 25.88
CA VAL A 460 2.26 -32.98 25.01
C VAL A 460 2.41 -34.39 24.45
N THR A 461 1.89 -35.42 25.12
CA THR A 461 2.07 -36.82 24.71
C THR A 461 0.91 -37.36 23.88
N THR A 462 -0.31 -36.85 24.03
CA THR A 462 -1.52 -37.42 23.39
C THR A 462 -2.34 -36.43 22.55
N ALA A 463 -2.20 -35.11 22.75
CA ALA A 463 -3.14 -34.11 22.22
C ALA A 463 -2.46 -32.91 21.53
N LEU A 464 -1.32 -33.13 20.87
CA LEU A 464 -0.62 -32.08 20.14
C LEU A 464 -1.36 -31.70 18.85
N PRO A 465 -1.66 -30.41 18.61
CA PRO A 465 -2.13 -29.93 17.32
C PRO A 465 -1.13 -30.30 16.21
N PRO A 466 -1.61 -30.58 14.98
CA PRO A 466 -0.75 -31.00 13.87
C PRO A 466 0.26 -29.92 13.42
N MET A 467 0.12 -28.70 13.93
CA MET A 467 0.93 -27.53 13.56
C MET A 467 1.89 -27.10 14.68
N LEU A 468 1.94 -27.82 15.80
CA LEU A 468 2.75 -27.43 16.96
C LEU A 468 4.22 -27.79 16.73
N LEU A 469 5.11 -26.79 16.86
CA LEU A 469 6.54 -26.86 16.55
C LEU A 469 7.42 -27.17 17.76
#